data_AF-A0A168KPB5-F1
#
_entry.id   AF-A0A168KPB5-F1
#
_cell.length_a   1.000
_cell.length_b   1.000
_cell.length_c   1.000
_cell.angle_alpha   90.00
_cell.angle_beta   90.00
_cell.angle_gamma   90.00
#
_symmetry.space_group_name_H-M   'P 1'
#
loop_
_entity.id
_entity.type
_entity.pdbx_description
1 polymer ?
#
loop_
_entity_poly.entity_id
_entity_poly.type
_entity_poly.pdbx_seq_one_letter_code
_entity_poly.pdbx_strand_id
1 'polypeptide(L)'
;TRKFLTNRLLQRKQMVVDVIHPGLANVSKDELRTKIGKMYKSDKEVVSVFGFKTHFGGGKTTGFALIYDNVEALKKFEPKHRLVRIGLAEAPKGGRKQRKEKKNREKKFRGVRKSKKPRKE
;
A
#
# COMPACT_ATOMS: atom_id res chain seq x y z
N THR A 1 4.11 7.47 -19.44
CA THR A 1 4.36 7.89 -18.04
C THR A 1 4.89 9.31 -18.03
N ARG A 2 4.70 10.10 -16.97
CA ARG A 2 5.12 11.51 -16.86
C ARG A 2 5.83 11.76 -15.52
N LYS A 3 6.62 12.85 -15.43
CA LYS A 3 7.28 13.31 -14.19
C LYS A 3 8.04 12.18 -13.47
N PHE A 4 8.95 11.53 -14.21
CA PHE A 4 9.75 10.43 -13.69
C PHE A 4 10.87 10.96 -12.78
N LEU A 5 10.99 10.39 -11.58
CA LEU A 5 12.03 10.73 -10.62
C LEU A 5 12.66 9.43 -10.07
N THR A 6 13.98 9.34 -10.13
CA THR A 6 14.76 8.30 -9.45
C THR A 6 15.05 8.74 -8.02
N ASN A 7 14.50 8.03 -7.03
CA ASN A 7 14.75 8.28 -5.62
C ASN A 7 15.63 7.15 -5.03
N ARG A 8 16.93 7.43 -4.90
CA ARG A 8 17.90 6.46 -4.36
C ARG A 8 17.79 6.26 -2.84
N LEU A 9 17.33 7.27 -2.10
CA LEU A 9 17.13 7.18 -0.65
C LEU A 9 16.10 6.12 -0.26
N LEU A 10 15.08 5.95 -1.11
CA LEU A 10 13.98 5.00 -0.90
C LEU A 10 14.05 3.80 -1.86
N GLN A 11 15.17 3.63 -2.58
CA GLN A 11 15.41 2.53 -3.53
C GLN A 11 14.24 2.33 -4.51
N ARG A 12 13.75 3.44 -5.10
CA ARG A 12 12.59 3.40 -6.00
C ARG A 12 12.62 4.46 -7.09
N LYS A 13 11.96 4.14 -8.19
CA LYS A 13 11.56 5.08 -9.24
C LYS A 13 10.11 5.48 -8.99
N GLN A 14 9.81 6.77 -9.03
CA GLN A 14 8.45 7.30 -8.83
C GLN A 14 8.02 8.12 -10.04
N MET A 15 6.77 7.95 -10.47
CA MET A 15 6.25 8.60 -11.66
C MET A 15 4.73 8.76 -11.61
N VAL A 16 4.24 9.67 -12.45
CA VAL A 16 2.82 9.79 -12.77
C VAL A 16 2.51 8.87 -13.96
N VAL A 17 1.41 8.12 -13.85
CA VAL A 17 0.93 7.23 -14.90
C VAL A 17 -0.35 7.82 -15.47
N ASP A 18 -0.31 8.07 -16.77
CA ASP A 18 -1.49 8.35 -17.57
C ASP A 18 -1.86 7.07 -18.31
N VAL A 19 -3.10 6.63 -18.15
CA VAL A 19 -3.67 5.47 -18.83
C VAL A 19 -4.70 5.99 -19.83
N ILE A 20 -4.58 5.56 -21.08
CA ILE A 20 -5.51 5.87 -22.17
C ILE A 20 -6.23 4.55 -22.48
N HIS A 21 -7.56 4.55 -22.41
CA HIS A 21 -8.40 3.35 -22.53
C HIS A 21 -9.70 3.65 -23.28
N PRO A 22 -9.62 4.02 -24.58
CA PRO A 22 -10.79 4.40 -25.36
C PRO A 22 -11.74 3.20 -25.52
N GLY A 23 -13.04 3.43 -25.39
CA GLY A 23 -14.06 2.38 -25.51
C GLY A 23 -14.09 1.36 -24.36
N LEU A 24 -13.22 1.50 -23.36
CA LEU A 24 -13.20 0.68 -22.16
C LEU A 24 -13.52 1.55 -20.94
N ALA A 25 -14.17 0.96 -19.93
CA ALA A 25 -14.54 1.70 -18.73
C ALA A 25 -13.32 2.01 -17.84
N ASN A 26 -12.80 1.00 -17.15
CA ASN A 26 -11.69 1.13 -16.20
C ASN A 26 -10.69 -0.01 -16.39
N VAL A 27 -9.41 0.29 -16.15
CA VAL A 27 -8.33 -0.71 -16.18
C VAL A 27 -8.03 -1.17 -14.76
N SER A 28 -7.89 -2.48 -14.57
CA SER A 28 -7.56 -3.04 -13.27
C SER A 28 -6.14 -2.64 -12.84
N LYS A 29 -5.93 -2.44 -11.53
CA LYS A 29 -4.59 -2.10 -11.01
C LYS A 29 -3.58 -3.23 -11.24
N ASP A 30 -4.06 -4.46 -11.29
CA ASP A 30 -3.22 -5.64 -11.46
C ASP A 30 -2.66 -5.75 -12.89
N GLU A 31 -3.48 -5.43 -13.89
CA GLU A 31 -3.02 -5.27 -15.27
C GLU A 31 -2.03 -4.11 -15.40
N LEU A 32 -2.28 -2.98 -14.73
CA LEU A 32 -1.37 -1.83 -14.77
C LEU A 32 -0.01 -2.18 -14.17
N ARG A 33 0.03 -2.92 -13.06
CA ARG A 33 1.29 -3.43 -12.49
C ARG A 33 2.06 -4.28 -13.48
N THR A 34 1.36 -5.17 -14.18
CA THR A 34 1.95 -6.06 -15.18
C THR A 34 2.50 -5.26 -16.38
N LYS A 35 1.73 -4.31 -16.92
CA LYS A 35 2.14 -3.47 -18.06
C LYS A 35 3.32 -2.57 -17.70
N ILE A 36 3.29 -1.93 -16.52
CA ILE A 36 4.38 -1.08 -16.04
C ILE A 36 5.64 -1.91 -15.78
N GLY A 37 5.50 -3.10 -15.17
CA GLY A 37 6.61 -4.03 -14.98
C GLY A 37 7.28 -4.40 -16.30
N LYS A 38 6.49 -4.81 -17.30
CA LYS A 38 7.00 -5.10 -18.65
C LYS A 38 7.71 -3.90 -19.29
N MET A 39 7.10 -2.71 -19.21
CA MET A 39 7.65 -1.48 -19.81
C MET A 39 9.00 -1.08 -19.21
N TYR A 40 9.20 -1.28 -17.91
CA TYR A 40 10.42 -0.91 -17.20
C TYR A 40 11.35 -2.09 -16.89
N LYS A 41 11.09 -3.27 -17.48
CA LYS A 41 11.82 -4.52 -17.24
C LYS A 41 11.97 -4.82 -15.75
N SER A 42 10.85 -4.78 -15.03
CA SER A 42 10.78 -5.01 -13.59
C SER A 42 9.65 -5.99 -13.28
N ASP A 43 9.79 -6.73 -12.19
CA ASP A 43 8.76 -7.69 -11.79
C ASP A 43 7.48 -7.00 -11.31
N LYS A 44 6.35 -7.64 -11.55
CA LYS A 44 5.04 -7.15 -11.10
C LYS A 44 4.98 -6.95 -9.59
N GLU A 45 5.75 -7.74 -8.84
CA GLU A 45 5.79 -7.72 -7.38
C GLU A 45 6.41 -6.44 -6.81
N VAL A 46 7.42 -5.88 -7.48
CA VAL A 46 8.10 -4.64 -7.05
C VAL A 46 7.38 -3.36 -7.51
N VAL A 47 6.35 -3.51 -8.35
CA VAL A 47 5.54 -2.39 -8.84
C VAL A 47 4.32 -2.17 -7.95
N SER A 48 4.21 -0.95 -7.43
CA SER A 48 3.10 -0.52 -6.58
C SER A 48 2.40 0.70 -7.18
N VAL A 49 1.09 0.62 -7.38
CA VAL A 49 0.32 1.64 -8.10
C VAL A 49 -0.86 2.13 -7.28
N PHE A 50 -1.11 3.45 -7.26
CA PHE A 50 -2.07 4.07 -6.36
C PHE A 50 -2.61 5.40 -6.88
N GLY A 51 -3.66 5.90 -6.23
CA GLY A 51 -4.19 7.24 -6.47
C GLY A 51 -4.82 7.45 -7.85
N PHE A 52 -5.29 6.38 -8.51
CA PHE A 52 -5.94 6.51 -9.80
C PHE A 52 -7.28 7.25 -9.71
N LYS A 53 -7.46 8.23 -10.59
CA LYS A 53 -8.72 8.94 -10.82
C LYS A 53 -9.00 9.00 -12.32
N THR A 54 -10.21 8.57 -12.69
CA THR A 54 -10.74 8.65 -14.05
C THR A 54 -11.13 10.10 -14.35
N HIS A 55 -10.84 10.57 -15.57
CA HIS A 55 -11.34 11.87 -16.01
C HIS A 55 -12.85 11.79 -16.25
N PHE A 56 -13.53 12.92 -16.09
CA PHE A 56 -14.93 13.04 -16.45
C PHE A 56 -15.10 12.72 -17.95
N GLY A 57 -16.11 11.91 -18.28
CA GLY A 57 -16.30 11.38 -19.65
C GLY A 57 -15.50 10.11 -19.97
N GLY A 58 -14.64 9.62 -19.07
CA GLY A 58 -13.91 8.35 -19.26
C GLY A 58 -12.72 8.46 -20.22
N GLY A 59 -12.23 7.31 -20.74
CA GLY A 59 -11.16 7.23 -21.74
C GLY A 59 -9.74 7.57 -21.27
N LYS A 60 -9.61 8.30 -20.16
CA LYS A 60 -8.32 8.66 -19.55
C LYS A 60 -8.36 8.53 -18.04
N THR A 61 -7.29 7.99 -17.45
CA THR A 61 -7.11 7.90 -15.99
C THR A 61 -5.70 8.34 -15.63
N THR A 62 -5.56 9.11 -14.56
CA THR A 62 -4.26 9.52 -14.02
C THR A 62 -4.05 8.91 -12.64
N GLY A 63 -2.82 8.51 -12.34
CA GLY A 63 -2.44 7.99 -11.04
C GLY A 63 -0.93 7.99 -10.84
N PHE A 64 -0.46 7.27 -9.83
CA PHE A 64 0.94 7.24 -9.45
C PHE A 64 1.46 5.80 -9.44
N ALA A 65 2.70 5.60 -9.90
CA ALA A 65 3.41 4.35 -9.80
C ALA A 65 4.73 4.52 -9.07
N LEU A 66 5.06 3.53 -8.24
CA LEU A 66 6.34 3.33 -7.60
C LEU A 66 6.88 1.99 -8.08
N ILE A 67 8.12 1.99 -8.56
CA ILE A 67 8.86 0.78 -8.93
C ILE A 67 10.03 0.71 -7.98
N TYR A 68 10.03 -0.28 -7.10
CA TYR A 68 11.13 -0.52 -6.16
C TYR A 68 12.23 -1.34 -6.83
N ASP A 69 13.46 -1.22 -6.34
CA ASP A 69 14.58 -2.01 -6.84
C ASP A 69 14.48 -3.48 -6.36
N ASN A 70 13.91 -3.72 -5.16
CA ASN A 70 13.69 -5.05 -4.60
C ASN A 70 12.37 -5.14 -3.79
N VAL A 71 11.92 -6.37 -3.49
CA VAL A 71 10.70 -6.63 -2.71
C VAL A 71 10.86 -6.22 -1.23
N GLU A 72 12.09 -6.25 -0.72
CA GLU A 72 12.41 -5.87 0.66
C GLU A 72 12.20 -4.37 0.90
N ALA A 73 12.70 -3.51 0.00
CA ALA A 73 12.48 -2.07 0.04
C ALA A 73 10.99 -1.74 -0.07
N LEU A 74 10.26 -2.46 -0.92
CA LEU A 74 8.81 -2.31 -1.02
C LEU A 74 8.14 -2.58 0.33
N LYS A 75 8.45 -3.70 0.99
CA LYS A 75 7.89 -4.04 2.31
C LYS A 75 8.31 -3.06 3.40
N LYS A 76 9.52 -2.51 3.33
CA LYS A 76 10.07 -1.57 4.30
C LYS A 76 9.43 -0.17 4.20
N PHE A 77 9.25 0.33 2.98
CA PHE A 77 8.87 1.73 2.74
C PHE A 77 7.40 1.94 2.40
N GLU A 78 6.67 0.94 1.91
CA GLU A 78 5.23 1.11 1.67
C GLU A 78 4.43 1.16 2.97
N PRO A 79 3.41 2.04 3.07
CA PRO A 79 2.46 1.98 4.15
C PRO A 79 1.74 0.63 4.19
N LYS A 80 1.51 0.11 5.41
CA LYS A 80 0.88 -1.21 5.65
C LYS A 80 -0.42 -1.41 4.88
N HIS A 81 -1.28 -0.39 4.77
CA HIS A 81 -2.55 -0.50 4.06
C HIS A 81 -2.40 -0.77 2.55
N ARG A 82 -1.28 -0.37 1.94
CA ARG A 82 -0.97 -0.68 0.53
C ARG A 82 -0.41 -2.09 0.37
N LEU A 83 0.40 -2.54 1.32
CA LEU A 83 0.88 -3.93 1.37
C LEU A 83 -0.30 -4.92 1.48
N VAL A 84 -1.28 -4.62 2.33
CA VAL A 84 -2.51 -5.44 2.46
C VAL A 84 -3.29 -5.49 1.14
N ARG A 85 -3.42 -4.37 0.42
CA ARG A 85 -4.11 -4.33 -0.89
C ARG A 85 -3.41 -5.15 -1.97
N ILE A 86 -2.11 -5.38 -1.84
CA ILE A 86 -1.30 -6.19 -2.77
C ILE A 86 -1.23 -7.66 -2.32
N GLY A 87 -1.63 -7.96 -1.07
CA GLY A 87 -1.55 -9.30 -0.48
C GLY A 87 -0.22 -9.63 0.19
N LEU A 88 0.66 -8.63 0.40
CA LEU A 88 1.98 -8.83 1.02
C LEU A 88 2.00 -8.70 2.56
N ALA A 89 0.89 -8.28 3.17
CA ALA A 89 0.75 -8.13 4.61
C ALA A 89 -0.68 -8.44 5.05
N GLU A 90 -0.84 -8.88 6.30
CA GLU A 90 -2.16 -9.11 6.90
C GLU A 90 -2.82 -7.82 7.38
N ALA A 91 -4.15 -7.79 7.31
CA ALA A 91 -4.94 -6.70 7.88
C ALA A 91 -4.82 -6.70 9.42
N PRO A 92 -4.66 -5.51 10.06
CA PRO A 92 -4.57 -5.43 11.51
C PRO A 92 -5.88 -5.87 12.17
N LYS A 93 -5.78 -6.82 13.10
CA LYS A 93 -6.91 -7.31 13.89
C LYS A 93 -7.19 -6.39 15.10
N GLY A 94 -8.46 -6.23 15.45
CA GLY A 94 -8.94 -5.51 16.64
C GLY A 94 -9.26 -4.03 16.42
N GLY A 95 -10.41 -3.60 16.93
CA GLY A 95 -10.95 -2.24 16.74
C GLY A 95 -10.34 -1.19 17.68
N ARG A 96 -10.48 0.10 17.30
CA ARG A 96 -10.03 1.24 18.13
C ARG A 96 -10.71 1.23 19.52
N LYS A 97 -11.98 0.81 19.60
CA LYS A 97 -12.75 0.69 20.85
C LYS A 97 -12.11 -0.33 21.80
N GLN A 98 -11.89 -1.56 21.34
CA GLN A 98 -11.26 -2.63 22.13
C GLN A 98 -9.88 -2.22 22.67
N ARG A 99 -9.06 -1.53 21.87
CA ARG A 99 -7.75 -1.02 22.30
C ARG A 99 -7.88 0.03 23.42
N LYS A 100 -8.86 0.93 23.32
CA LYS A 100 -9.13 1.95 24.34
C LYS A 100 -9.66 1.33 25.63
N GLU A 101 -10.59 0.39 25.54
CA GLU A 101 -11.14 -0.33 26.69
C GLU A 101 -10.06 -1.14 27.41
N LYS A 102 -9.21 -1.86 26.67
CA LYS A 102 -8.05 -2.57 27.21
C LYS A 102 -7.11 -1.62 27.94
N LYS A 103 -6.75 -0.48 27.32
CA LYS A 103 -5.91 0.56 27.93
C LYS A 103 -6.51 1.08 29.25
N ASN A 104 -7.80 1.38 29.28
CA ASN A 104 -8.47 1.88 30.49
C ASN A 104 -8.53 0.81 31.60
N ARG A 105 -8.75 -0.46 31.25
CA ARG A 105 -8.70 -1.60 32.20
C ARG A 105 -7.30 -1.85 32.74
N GLU A 106 -6.25 -1.62 31.95
CA GLU A 106 -4.86 -1.75 32.36
C GLU A 106 -4.38 -0.62 33.25
N LYS A 107 -4.87 0.61 33.03
CA LYS A 107 -4.55 1.77 33.88
C LYS A 107 -5.00 1.63 35.34
N LYS A 108 -6.01 0.79 35.63
CA LYS A 108 -6.50 0.54 36.99
C LYS A 108 -5.52 -0.24 37.88
N PHE A 109 -4.46 -0.83 37.32
CA PHE A 109 -3.52 -1.68 38.04
C PHE A 109 -2.11 -1.06 38.01
N ARG A 110 -1.32 -1.26 39.08
CA ARG A 110 0.06 -0.76 39.22
C ARG A 110 1.05 -1.92 39.35
N GLY A 111 2.31 -1.65 38.96
CA GLY A 111 3.44 -2.56 39.14
C GLY A 111 3.24 -3.96 38.53
N VAL A 112 3.76 -4.98 39.21
CA VAL A 112 3.72 -6.40 38.80
C VAL A 112 2.28 -6.90 38.58
N ARG A 113 1.29 -6.31 39.25
CA ARG A 113 -0.13 -6.68 39.10
C ARG A 113 -0.72 -6.28 37.74
N LYS A 114 -0.05 -5.39 36.99
CA LYS A 114 -0.40 -5.03 35.61
C LYS A 114 0.17 -6.02 34.59
N SER A 115 1.36 -6.59 34.86
CA SER A 115 2.02 -7.54 33.96
C SER A 115 1.55 -9.00 34.15
N LYS A 116 1.25 -9.41 35.39
CA LYS A 116 0.81 -10.79 35.73
C LYS A 116 -0.69 -11.05 35.56
N LYS A 117 -1.44 -10.24 34.79
CA LYS A 117 -2.88 -10.52 34.61
C LYS A 117 -3.08 -11.84 33.85
N PRO A 118 -3.99 -12.72 34.29
CA PRO A 118 -4.42 -13.84 33.46
C PRO A 118 -5.00 -13.25 32.17
N ARG A 119 -4.51 -13.72 31.02
CA ARG A 119 -5.20 -13.49 29.76
C ARG A 119 -6.55 -14.17 29.93
N LYS A 120 -7.64 -13.40 29.98
CA LYS A 120 -8.96 -13.99 29.78
C LYS A 120 -8.93 -14.54 28.36
N GLU A 121 -8.94 -15.87 28.26
CA GLU A 121 -9.23 -16.61 27.04
C GLU A 121 -10.55 -16.12 26.43
#